data_AF-A0A2J6RX68-F1
#
_entry.id   AF-A0A2J6RX68-F1
#
_cell.length_a   1.000
_cell.length_b   1.000
_cell.length_c   1.000
_cell.angle_alpha   90.00
_cell.angle_beta   90.00
_cell.angle_gamma   90.00
#
_symmetry.space_group_name_H-M   'P 1'
#
loop_
_entity.id
_entity.type
_entity.pdbx_description
1 polymer ?
#
loop_
_entity_poly.entity_id
_entity_poly.type
_entity_poly.pdbx_seq_one_letter_code
_entity_poly.pdbx_strand_id
1 'polypeptide(L)'
;MPEDESLVLNIHLGNDVRSITKGRFLHDIWTGFFDSVCLICSADFDPPQQPPIRTLSLSFAQDDPENPSTTFLRIYNRHLHCIIEQNIQYVLLSHAWHQPVSLAHLSKLSNNEAKHLVYQVPIQSLMAAMDKFGLDTEIWRIRSSCT
;
A
#
# COMPACT_ATOMS: atom_id res chain seq x y z
N MET A 1 8.33 -19.32 -15.67
CA MET A 1 6.94 -19.73 -15.37
C MET A 1 6.13 -18.48 -15.07
N PRO A 2 5.02 -18.19 -15.79
CA PRO A 2 4.31 -16.91 -15.72
C PRO A 2 2.98 -16.97 -14.93
N GLU A 3 2.82 -17.91 -14.00
CA GLU A 3 1.53 -18.10 -13.30
C GLU A 3 1.23 -17.04 -12.23
N ASP A 4 2.24 -16.30 -11.76
CA ASP A 4 2.08 -15.33 -10.66
C ASP A 4 1.72 -13.91 -11.13
N GLU A 5 1.86 -13.59 -12.43
CA GLU A 5 1.53 -12.25 -12.95
C GLU A 5 0.02 -12.02 -13.12
N SER A 6 -0.79 -13.09 -13.17
CA SER A 6 -2.25 -13.01 -13.34
C SER A 6 -3.02 -12.92 -12.02
N LEU A 7 -2.36 -13.04 -10.87
CA LEU A 7 -3.04 -12.94 -9.58
C LEU A 7 -3.60 -11.53 -9.40
N VAL A 8 -4.93 -11.45 -9.36
CA VAL A 8 -5.68 -10.22 -9.13
C VAL A 8 -5.76 -9.95 -7.65
N LEU A 9 -5.24 -8.79 -7.24
CA LEU A 9 -5.39 -8.22 -5.92
C LEU A 9 -6.49 -7.17 -5.97
N ASN A 10 -7.45 -7.26 -5.05
CA ASN A 10 -8.42 -6.21 -4.81
C ASN A 10 -7.86 -5.24 -3.77
N ILE A 11 -7.83 -3.97 -4.14
CA ILE A 11 -7.28 -2.88 -3.33
C ILE A 11 -8.41 -1.93 -2.97
N HIS A 12 -8.61 -1.71 -1.67
CA HIS A 12 -9.48 -0.67 -1.18
C HIS A 12 -8.66 0.61 -1.03
N LEU A 13 -9.00 1.64 -1.79
CA LEU A 13 -8.38 2.96 -1.71
C LEU A 13 -9.41 3.94 -1.14
N GLY A 14 -9.38 4.11 0.17
CA GLY A 14 -10.48 4.76 0.88
C GLY A 14 -11.80 4.01 0.66
N ASN A 15 -12.77 4.66 0.02
CA ASN A 15 -14.08 4.08 -0.28
C ASN A 15 -14.15 3.37 -1.66
N ASP A 16 -13.11 3.50 -2.48
CA ASP A 16 -13.06 2.88 -3.80
C ASP A 16 -12.45 1.47 -3.71
N VAL A 17 -12.93 0.56 -4.55
CA VAL A 17 -12.28 -0.75 -4.77
C VAL A 17 -11.70 -0.78 -6.17
N ARG A 18 -10.41 -1.12 -6.28
CA ARG A 18 -9.67 -1.24 -7.54
C ARG A 18 -9.01 -2.60 -7.63
N SER A 19 -9.10 -3.26 -8.78
CA SER A 19 -8.43 -4.53 -9.01
C SER A 19 -7.14 -4.29 -9.80
N ILE A 20 -6.05 -4.90 -9.35
CA ILE A 20 -4.73 -4.83 -9.97
C ILE A 20 -4.12 -6.22 -10.07
N THR A 21 -3.32 -6.46 -11.10
CA THR A 21 -2.49 -7.68 -11.16
C THR A 21 -1.15 -7.47 -10.47
N LYS A 22 -0.58 -8.51 -9.87
CA LYS A 22 0.78 -8.47 -9.29
C LYS A 22 1.82 -7.88 -10.26
N GLY A 23 1.75 -8.23 -11.55
CA GLY A 23 2.67 -7.74 -12.58
C GLY A 23 2.60 -6.22 -12.79
N ARG A 24 1.47 -5.58 -12.49
CA ARG A 24 1.26 -4.14 -12.60
C ARG A 24 1.55 -3.37 -11.31
N PHE A 25 1.62 -4.05 -10.17
CA PHE A 25 1.78 -3.44 -8.85
C PHE A 25 2.98 -2.49 -8.75
N LEU A 26 4.14 -2.88 -9.29
CA LEU A 26 5.34 -2.04 -9.33
C LEU A 26 5.11 -0.72 -10.06
N HIS A 27 4.48 -0.79 -11.24
CA HIS A 27 4.17 0.37 -12.05
C HIS A 27 3.17 1.27 -11.32
N ASP A 28 2.10 0.69 -10.78
CA ASP A 28 1.00 1.44 -10.18
C ASP A 28 1.40 2.12 -8.85
N ILE A 29 2.42 1.61 -8.13
CA ILE A 29 3.05 2.30 -6.98
C ILE A 29 3.75 3.61 -7.40
N TRP A 30 4.31 3.64 -8.60
CA TRP A 30 5.06 4.79 -9.10
C TRP A 30 4.18 5.80 -9.84
N THR A 31 2.97 5.41 -10.21
CA THR A 31 1.98 6.33 -10.75
C THR A 31 1.07 6.88 -9.66
N GLY A 32 0.08 7.70 -10.04
CA GLY A 32 -0.97 8.17 -9.14
C GLY A 32 -2.10 7.15 -8.92
N PHE A 33 -1.91 5.87 -9.26
CA PHE A 33 -2.97 4.86 -9.14
C PHE A 33 -3.45 4.67 -7.68
N PHE A 34 -2.57 4.90 -6.70
CA PHE A 34 -2.91 4.88 -5.27
C PHE A 34 -3.12 6.27 -4.67
N ASP A 35 -3.24 7.30 -5.48
CA ASP A 35 -3.58 8.64 -5.01
C ASP A 35 -5.11 8.75 -4.84
N SER A 36 -5.52 9.36 -3.74
CA SER A 36 -6.90 9.65 -3.38
C SER A 36 -6.93 10.92 -2.55
N VAL A 37 -8.12 11.48 -2.32
CA VAL A 37 -8.32 12.49 -1.27
C VAL A 37 -8.06 11.90 0.12
N CYS A 38 -7.92 12.77 1.11
CA CYS A 38 -7.80 12.35 2.50
C CYS A 38 -9.04 11.58 2.95
N LEU A 39 -8.84 10.40 3.55
CA LEU A 39 -9.95 9.57 4.03
C LEU A 39 -10.83 10.26 5.08
N ILE A 40 -10.23 11.15 5.88
CA ILE A 40 -10.90 11.73 7.05
C ILE A 40 -11.64 13.02 6.69
N CYS A 41 -10.97 13.96 6.02
CA CYS A 41 -11.56 15.26 5.70
C CYS A 41 -12.03 15.39 4.25
N SER A 42 -11.80 14.37 3.41
CA SER A 42 -12.11 14.35 1.98
C SER A 42 -11.46 15.48 1.16
N ALA A 43 -10.50 16.22 1.74
CA ALA A 43 -9.75 17.26 1.04
C ALA A 43 -8.57 16.67 0.25
N ASP A 44 -8.20 17.38 -0.81
CA ASP A 44 -7.02 17.07 -1.63
C ASP A 44 -5.70 17.31 -0.89
N PHE A 45 -4.62 16.79 -1.47
CA PHE A 45 -3.25 16.95 -0.99
C PHE A 45 -2.46 18.03 -1.74
N ASP A 46 -3.05 18.64 -2.77
CA ASP A 46 -2.39 19.55 -3.73
C ASP A 46 -3.24 20.82 -3.96
N PRO A 47 -2.70 22.06 -3.98
CA PRO A 47 -1.49 22.60 -3.34
C PRO A 47 -1.78 23.64 -2.22
N PRO A 48 -0.86 23.89 -1.25
CA PRO A 48 0.22 23.05 -0.74
C PRO A 48 0.21 23.02 0.82
N GLN A 49 -0.26 21.93 1.45
CA GLN A 49 -0.16 21.82 2.91
C GLN A 49 0.62 20.60 3.39
N GLN A 50 0.57 19.44 2.72
CA GLN A 50 1.40 18.26 3.05
C GLN A 50 1.21 17.11 2.04
N PRO A 51 2.25 16.31 1.74
CA PRO A 51 2.07 15.04 1.04
C PRO A 51 1.23 14.05 1.89
N PRO A 52 0.50 13.11 1.27
CA PRO A 52 -0.28 12.12 2.00
C PRO A 52 0.62 11.20 2.83
N ILE A 53 0.21 10.94 4.08
CA ILE A 53 0.71 9.80 4.83
C ILE A 53 -0.10 8.59 4.37
N ARG A 54 0.57 7.66 3.69
CA ARG A 54 -0.03 6.47 3.07
C ARG A 54 0.19 5.23 3.92
N THR A 55 -0.84 4.77 4.62
CA THR A 55 -0.77 3.52 5.40
C THR A 55 -1.45 2.36 4.68
N LEU A 56 -1.06 1.14 5.03
CA LEU A 56 -1.55 -0.11 4.47
C LEU A 56 -2.11 -1.02 5.57
N SER A 57 -3.23 -1.68 5.32
CA SER A 57 -3.72 -2.79 6.16
C SER A 57 -4.24 -3.94 5.30
N LEU A 58 -4.40 -5.13 5.89
CA LEU A 58 -5.11 -6.24 5.25
C LEU A 58 -6.50 -6.35 5.87
N SER A 59 -7.52 -6.48 5.03
CA SER A 59 -8.80 -7.00 5.48
C SER A 59 -9.03 -8.37 4.88
N PHE A 60 -9.39 -9.32 5.73
CA PHE A 60 -9.81 -10.65 5.34
C PHE A 60 -11.33 -10.65 5.18
N ALA A 61 -11.84 -11.46 4.25
CA ALA A 61 -13.24 -11.56 3.89
C ALA A 61 -14.17 -12.17 4.98
N GLN A 62 -14.00 -11.80 6.26
CA GLN A 62 -15.12 -11.86 7.20
C GLN A 62 -16.22 -10.86 6.81
N ASP A 63 -15.88 -9.81 6.06
CA ASP A 63 -16.79 -8.75 5.59
C ASP A 63 -17.38 -8.98 4.18
N ASP A 64 -17.02 -10.07 3.49
CA ASP A 64 -17.57 -10.43 2.17
C ASP A 64 -18.13 -11.86 2.20
N PRO A 65 -19.44 -12.03 2.45
CA PRO A 65 -20.07 -13.34 2.57
C PRO A 65 -20.05 -14.16 1.28
N GLU A 66 -19.74 -13.57 0.12
CA GLU A 66 -19.71 -14.27 -1.18
C GLU A 66 -18.33 -14.85 -1.52
N ASN A 67 -17.24 -14.33 -0.95
CA ASN A 67 -15.87 -14.83 -1.19
C ASN A 67 -14.97 -14.77 0.06
N PRO A 68 -15.16 -15.66 1.06
CA PRO A 68 -14.45 -15.68 2.34
C PRO A 68 -12.92 -15.90 2.24
N SER A 69 -12.40 -16.20 1.04
CA SER A 69 -10.98 -16.43 0.77
C SER A 69 -10.23 -15.18 0.27
N THR A 70 -10.93 -14.07 0.02
CA THR A 70 -10.32 -12.90 -0.60
C THR A 70 -9.62 -12.03 0.44
N THR A 71 -8.30 -11.89 0.30
CA THR A 71 -7.53 -10.91 1.07
C THR A 71 -7.54 -9.59 0.30
N PHE A 72 -8.02 -8.52 0.95
CA PHE A 72 -8.04 -7.19 0.38
C PHE A 72 -6.92 -6.36 1.00
N LEU A 73 -6.10 -5.74 0.15
CA LEU A 73 -5.15 -4.73 0.61
C LEU A 73 -5.89 -3.40 0.74
N ARG A 74 -5.85 -2.79 1.91
CA ARG A 74 -6.40 -1.45 2.13
C ARG A 74 -5.28 -0.43 2.13
N ILE A 75 -5.52 0.69 1.46
CA ILE A 75 -4.60 1.82 1.36
C ILE A 75 -5.35 3.06 1.83
N TYR A 76 -4.78 3.74 2.80
CA TYR A 76 -5.33 4.97 3.34
C TYR A 76 -4.38 6.11 3.10
N ASN A 77 -4.85 7.16 2.43
CA ASN A 77 -4.14 8.43 2.33
C ASN A 77 -4.77 9.40 3.33
N ARG A 78 -3.98 9.96 4.24
CA ARG A 78 -4.45 10.91 5.25
C ARG A 78 -3.48 12.07 5.42
N HIS A 79 -4.00 13.24 5.80
CA HIS A 79 -3.15 14.34 6.28
C HIS A 79 -2.59 14.01 7.66
N LEU A 80 -1.42 14.57 7.99
CA LEU A 80 -0.81 14.37 9.30
C LEU A 80 -1.70 14.89 10.43
N HIS A 81 -2.33 16.06 10.25
CA HIS A 81 -3.23 16.60 11.28
C HIS A 81 -4.44 15.67 11.50
N CYS A 82 -5.03 15.09 10.44
CA CYS A 82 -6.13 14.14 10.58
C CYS A 82 -5.72 12.90 11.37
N ILE A 83 -4.51 12.38 11.14
CA ILE A 83 -3.98 11.24 11.88
C ILE A 83 -3.86 11.56 13.38
N ILE A 84 -3.32 12.75 13.70
CA ILE A 84 -3.15 13.20 15.08
C ILE A 84 -4.51 13.41 15.76
N GLU A 85 -5.43 14.13 15.11
CA GLU A 85 -6.75 14.47 15.67
C GLU A 85 -7.62 13.23 15.88
N GLN A 86 -7.55 12.25 14.99
CA GLN A 86 -8.31 11.00 15.09
C GLN A 86 -7.57 9.91 15.88
N ASN A 87 -6.38 10.22 16.43
CA ASN A 87 -5.54 9.29 17.20
C ASN A 87 -5.26 7.96 16.45
N ILE A 88 -5.04 8.04 15.14
CA ILE A 88 -4.82 6.85 14.31
C ILE A 88 -3.44 6.25 14.62
N GLN A 89 -3.43 4.99 15.03
CA GLN A 89 -2.20 4.25 15.30
C GLN A 89 -1.70 3.54 14.04
N TYR A 90 -0.39 3.59 13.82
CA TYR A 90 0.25 2.88 12.71
C TYR A 90 1.72 2.57 13.05
N VAL A 91 2.25 1.51 12.45
CA VAL A 91 3.63 1.06 12.63
C VAL A 91 4.50 1.65 11.52
N LEU A 92 5.58 2.32 11.90
CA LEU A 92 6.57 2.82 10.95
C LEU A 92 7.48 1.66 10.51
N LEU A 93 7.47 1.36 9.21
CA LEU A 93 8.43 0.42 8.63
C LEU A 93 9.55 1.18 7.91
N SER A 94 10.64 1.39 8.63
CA SER A 94 11.88 1.97 8.11
C SER A 94 12.78 0.89 7.52
N HIS A 95 12.40 0.31 6.40
CA HIS A 95 13.32 -0.49 5.58
C HIS A 95 13.53 0.16 4.22
N ALA A 96 14.80 0.40 3.89
CA ALA A 96 15.20 0.73 2.54
C ALA A 96 14.61 -0.30 1.56
N TRP A 97 14.20 0.16 0.39
CA TRP A 97 13.81 -0.76 -0.67
C TRP A 97 14.96 -1.73 -0.93
N HIS A 98 14.61 -2.99 -1.18
CA HIS A 98 15.59 -3.96 -1.64
C HIS A 98 16.25 -3.40 -2.90
N GLN A 99 17.57 -3.58 -3.05
CA GLN A 99 18.34 -3.01 -4.15
C GLN A 99 17.68 -3.18 -5.53
N PRO A 100 17.08 -4.34 -5.89
CA PRO A 100 16.38 -4.50 -7.16
C PRO A 100 15.21 -3.52 -7.35
N VAL A 101 14.44 -3.24 -6.29
CA VAL A 101 13.31 -2.30 -6.34
C VAL A 101 13.82 -0.86 -6.43
N SER A 102 14.88 -0.52 -5.70
CA SER A 102 15.55 0.78 -5.79
C SER A 102 16.08 1.06 -7.20
N LEU A 103 16.78 0.08 -7.78
CA LEU A 103 17.31 0.19 -9.15
C LEU A 103 16.18 0.30 -10.18
N ALA A 104 15.12 -0.49 -10.03
CA ALA A 104 13.95 -0.41 -10.89
C ALA A 104 13.27 0.97 -10.78
N HIS A 105 13.22 1.55 -9.57
CA HIS A 105 12.67 2.89 -9.34
C HIS A 105 13.52 4.00 -9.97
N LEU A 106 14.85 3.93 -9.85
CA LEU A 106 15.77 4.91 -10.41
C LEU A 106 15.84 4.83 -11.95
N SER A 107 15.92 3.62 -12.49
CA SER A 107 16.01 3.39 -13.94
C SER A 107 14.66 3.49 -14.66
N LYS A 108 13.54 3.46 -13.92
CA LYS A 108 12.17 3.33 -14.45
C LYS A 108 11.95 2.06 -15.28
N LEU A 109 12.83 1.07 -15.15
CA LEU A 109 12.71 -0.22 -15.82
C LEU A 109 12.26 -1.29 -14.83
N SER A 110 11.20 -2.03 -15.17
CA SER A 110 10.76 -3.16 -14.36
C SER A 110 11.63 -4.39 -14.61
N ASN A 111 12.04 -5.09 -13.56
CA ASN A 111 12.58 -6.44 -13.65
C ASN A 111 11.73 -7.40 -12.78
N ASN A 112 11.80 -8.69 -13.04
CA ASN A 112 10.95 -9.69 -12.39
C ASN A 112 11.18 -9.76 -10.87
N GLU A 113 12.42 -9.59 -10.44
CA GLU A 113 12.78 -9.59 -9.02
C GLU A 113 12.16 -8.39 -8.28
N ALA A 114 12.24 -7.20 -8.87
CA ALA A 114 11.64 -5.99 -8.34
C ALA A 114 10.12 -6.09 -8.27
N LYS A 115 9.47 -6.65 -9.30
CA LYS A 115 8.01 -6.92 -9.31
C LYS A 115 7.59 -7.86 -8.18
N HIS A 116 8.39 -8.88 -7.90
CA HIS A 116 8.11 -9.82 -6.82
C HIS A 116 8.32 -9.16 -5.44
N LEU A 117 9.48 -8.54 -5.22
CA LEU A 117 9.85 -7.94 -3.94
C LEU A 117 8.98 -6.74 -3.55
N VAL A 118 8.57 -5.92 -4.52
CA VAL A 118 7.72 -4.74 -4.25
C VAL A 118 6.35 -5.15 -3.69
N TYR A 119 5.87 -6.34 -4.06
CA TYR A 119 4.61 -6.89 -3.59
C TYR A 119 4.80 -7.71 -2.31
N GLN A 120 5.73 -8.67 -2.34
CA GLN A 120 5.90 -9.64 -1.27
C GLN A 120 6.34 -8.98 0.05
N VAL A 121 7.29 -8.05 0.00
CA VAL A 121 7.88 -7.47 1.22
C VAL A 121 6.86 -6.67 2.03
N PRO A 122 6.08 -5.72 1.46
CA PRO A 122 5.02 -5.04 2.21
C PRO A 122 4.00 -6.02 2.81
N ILE A 123 3.55 -7.02 2.03
CA ILE A 123 2.53 -7.96 2.49
C ILE A 123 3.05 -8.82 3.64
N GLN A 124 4.26 -9.38 3.52
CA GLN A 124 4.87 -10.16 4.60
C GLN A 124 5.14 -9.31 5.85
N SER A 125 5.60 -8.06 5.67
CA SER A 125 5.83 -7.15 6.79
C SER A 125 4.53 -6.81 7.50
N LEU A 126 3.44 -6.63 6.75
CA LEU A 126 2.11 -6.37 7.27
C LEU A 126 1.57 -7.58 8.04
N MET A 127 1.68 -8.79 7.47
CA MET A 127 1.28 -10.02 8.17
C MET A 127 2.04 -10.20 9.49
N ALA A 128 3.36 -9.96 9.49
CA ALA A 128 4.16 -10.04 10.71
C ALA A 128 3.81 -8.95 11.74
N ALA A 129 3.48 -7.74 11.27
CA ALA A 129 3.01 -6.67 12.14
C ALA A 129 1.64 -7.01 12.75
N MET A 130 0.73 -7.56 11.96
CA MET A 130 -0.60 -7.96 12.42
C MET A 130 -0.55 -9.09 13.44
N ASP A 131 0.34 -10.08 13.25
CA ASP A 131 0.58 -11.16 14.22
C ASP A 131 1.04 -10.63 15.58
N LYS A 132 1.86 -9.56 15.57
CA LYS A 132 2.42 -8.97 16.79
C LYS A 132 1.53 -7.93 17.46
N PHE A 133 0.81 -7.12 16.68
CA PHE A 133 0.15 -5.91 17.17
C PHE A 133 -1.39 -5.94 17.02
N GLY A 134 -1.94 -6.90 16.28
CA GLY A 134 -3.39 -7.05 16.07
C GLY A 134 -3.82 -6.93 14.59
N LEU A 135 -5.01 -7.44 14.27
CA LEU A 135 -5.54 -7.48 12.89
C LEU A 135 -5.87 -6.09 12.31
N ASP A 136 -6.02 -5.08 13.16
CA ASP A 136 -6.26 -3.68 12.79
C ASP A 136 -4.96 -2.91 12.52
N THR A 137 -3.80 -3.58 12.58
CA THR A 137 -2.50 -2.93 12.38
C THR A 137 -2.38 -2.32 10.99
N GLU A 138 -2.11 -1.01 10.97
CA GLU A 138 -1.70 -0.29 9.78
C GLU A 138 -0.19 -0.12 9.74
N ILE A 139 0.43 -0.30 8.57
CA ILE A 139 1.85 0.01 8.38
C ILE A 139 2.01 1.24 7.50
N TRP A 140 2.90 2.15 7.87
CA TRP A 140 3.41 3.18 6.97
C TRP A 140 4.73 2.71 6.39
N ARG A 141 4.83 2.75 5.05
CA ARG A 141 6.11 2.60 4.37
C ARG A 141 6.45 3.90 3.68
N ILE A 142 7.59 4.48 4.07
CA ILE A 142 8.10 5.72 3.50
C ILE A 142 8.29 5.54 1.99
N ARG A 143 7.59 6.37 1.20
CA ARG A 143 7.99 6.67 -0.19
C ARG A 143 9.38 7.26 -0.06
N SER A 144 10.43 6.47 -0.30
CA SER A 144 11.77 7.02 -0.49
C SER A 144 11.79 7.69 -1.86
N SER A 145 11.15 8.86 -1.95
CA SER A 145 11.60 9.88 -2.87
C SER A 145 12.96 10.33 -2.38
N CYS A 146 14.00 9.58 -2.76
CA CYS A 146 15.35 10.14 -2.81
C CYS A 146 15.37 11.00 -4.08
N THR A 147 14.93 12.26 -3.94
CA THR A 147 15.44 13.35 -4.77
C THR A 147 16.91 13.58 -4.46
#